data_AF-G4TS45-F1
#
_entry.id   AF-G4TS45-F1
#
_cell.length_a   1.000
_cell.length_b   1.000
_cell.length_c   1.000
_cell.angle_alpha   90.00
_cell.angle_beta   90.00
_cell.angle_gamma   90.00
#
_symmetry.space_group_name_H-M   'P 1'
#
loop_
_entity.id
_entity.type
_entity.pdbx_description
1 polymer ?
#
loop_
_entity_poly.entity_id
_entity_poly.type
_entity_poly.pdbx_seq_one_letter_code
_entity_poly.pdbx_strand_id
1 'polypeptide(L)'
;NTTIRLWDVEIGLPLGEPLRGHESSVLAVSFSPDSSRIVSGSLDGTIRLWDAKTGQPLGGPLRGHEGSVLTVGFSPDGSRIVSGSKDKTIRLWTPEAEANQFPLDYAEPSGLMDGLTNTSVRISAPGFDQCLLSHDGWVQSSGKLLFWVPPNNRHGLLRPRLLLTMPTTSPSRATKLDFTHFRCGLSWTEVRTNANQ
;
A
#
# COMPACT_ATOMS: atom_id res chain seq x y z
N ASN A 1 13.70 22.45 10.48
CA ASN A 1 14.09 21.46 11.51
C ASN A 1 14.37 20.15 10.79
N THR A 2 15.58 19.61 10.90
CA THR A 2 16.06 18.45 10.12
C THR A 2 15.99 17.12 10.88
N THR A 3 15.41 17.14 12.09
CA THR A 3 15.36 15.97 12.97
C THR A 3 13.93 15.53 13.23
N ILE A 4 13.76 14.23 13.51
CA ILE A 4 12.51 13.63 13.95
C ILE A 4 12.69 13.22 15.41
N ARG A 5 11.63 13.37 16.23
CA ARG A 5 11.65 12.93 17.62
C ARG A 5 10.47 12.01 17.86
N LEU A 6 10.72 10.91 18.55
CA LEU A 6 9.69 10.02 19.05
C LEU A 6 9.32 10.44 20.46
N TRP A 7 8.05 10.31 20.82
CA TRP A 7 7.53 10.66 22.14
C TRP A 7 6.65 9.54 22.65
N ASP A 8 6.77 9.28 23.94
CA ASP A 8 5.78 8.51 24.67
C ASP A 8 4.67 9.46 25.10
N VAL A 9 3.44 9.16 24.68
CA VAL A 9 2.28 10.03 24.93
C VAL A 9 1.78 9.90 26.37
N GLU A 10 1.99 8.76 27.02
CA GLU A 10 1.52 8.52 28.38
C GLU A 10 2.37 9.30 29.39
N ILE A 11 3.68 9.27 29.24
CA ILE A 11 4.62 9.96 30.15
C ILE A 11 5.03 11.35 29.65
N GLY A 12 4.76 11.68 28.38
CA GLY A 12 5.07 12.99 27.79
C GLY A 12 6.57 13.25 27.60
N LEU A 13 7.38 12.19 27.51
CA LEU A 13 8.84 12.28 27.39
C LEU A 13 9.32 11.79 26.01
N PRO A 14 10.45 12.32 25.49
CA PRO A 14 11.01 11.84 24.25
C PRO A 14 11.55 10.40 24.42
N LEU A 15 11.26 9.56 23.43
CA LEU A 15 11.77 8.20 23.33
C LEU A 15 13.08 8.21 22.55
N GLY A 16 14.19 8.16 23.28
CA GLY A 16 15.55 8.10 22.73
C GLY A 16 16.02 9.42 22.11
N GLU A 17 17.12 9.33 21.36
CA GLU A 17 17.73 10.48 20.69
C GLU A 17 16.96 10.86 19.41
N PRO A 18 17.00 12.15 19.00
CA PRO A 18 16.40 12.57 17.74
C PRO A 18 16.99 11.80 16.54
N LEU A 19 16.12 11.35 15.65
CA LEU A 19 16.52 10.70 14.40
C LEU A 19 17.14 11.74 13.48
N ARG A 20 18.40 11.51 13.08
CA ARG A 20 19.23 12.43 12.29
C ARG A 20 19.64 11.78 10.98
N GLY A 21 19.63 12.56 9.91
CA GLY A 21 20.14 12.13 8.61
C GLY A 21 19.63 12.94 7.43
N HIS A 22 18.46 13.57 7.54
CA HIS A 22 18.02 14.52 6.50
C HIS A 22 18.93 15.76 6.48
N GLU A 23 19.22 16.22 5.27
CA GLU A 23 20.07 17.40 5.02
C GLU A 23 19.25 18.69 5.00
N SER A 24 17.92 18.56 4.99
CA SER A 24 16.98 19.69 5.02
C SER A 24 15.75 19.37 5.87
N SER A 25 14.78 20.28 5.88
CA SER A 25 13.58 20.16 6.71
C SER A 25 12.79 18.90 6.38
N VAL A 26 12.43 18.14 7.42
CA VAL A 26 11.52 17.01 7.31
C VAL A 26 10.10 17.55 7.17
N LEU A 27 9.40 17.14 6.10
CA LEU A 27 8.08 17.65 5.75
C LEU A 27 6.96 16.64 6.01
N ALA A 28 7.29 15.35 6.00
CA ALA A 28 6.35 14.27 6.24
C ALA A 28 7.00 13.14 7.03
N VAL A 29 6.22 12.53 7.93
CA VAL A 29 6.59 11.34 8.70
C VAL A 29 5.38 10.41 8.80
N SER A 30 5.62 9.11 8.79
CA SER A 30 4.56 8.10 8.94
C SER A 30 5.11 6.84 9.60
N PHE A 31 4.32 6.20 10.46
CA PHE A 31 4.62 4.86 10.97
C PHE A 31 4.18 3.79 9.97
N SER A 32 4.90 2.68 9.94
CA SER A 32 4.40 1.46 9.32
C SER A 32 3.19 0.93 10.09
N PRO A 33 2.30 0.16 9.44
CA PRO A 33 1.09 -0.36 10.09
C PRO A 33 1.34 -1.25 11.32
N ASP A 34 2.49 -1.90 11.37
CA ASP A 34 2.97 -2.73 12.49
C ASP A 34 3.78 -1.92 13.53
N SER A 35 3.90 -0.61 13.34
CA SER A 35 4.66 0.33 14.18
C SER A 35 6.16 0.00 14.33
N SER A 36 6.69 -0.93 13.53
CA SER A 36 8.11 -1.34 13.62
C SER A 36 9.05 -0.36 12.92
N ARG A 37 8.53 0.44 11.98
CA ARG A 37 9.31 1.35 11.14
C ARG A 37 8.68 2.73 11.06
N ILE A 38 9.52 3.70 10.79
CA ILE A 38 9.13 5.08 10.48
C ILE A 38 9.66 5.39 9.08
N VAL A 39 8.85 6.04 8.25
CA VAL A 39 9.30 6.64 6.98
C VAL A 39 9.21 8.16 7.08
N SER A 40 10.17 8.86 6.49
CA SER A 40 10.19 10.32 6.44
C SER A 40 10.54 10.85 5.07
N GLY A 41 9.88 11.94 4.67
CA GLY A 41 10.16 12.70 3.44
C GLY A 41 10.64 14.12 3.77
N SER A 42 11.58 14.63 2.98
CA SER A 42 12.28 15.88 3.27
C SER A 42 12.34 16.83 2.06
N LEU A 43 12.56 18.10 2.37
CA LEU A 43 12.91 19.16 1.42
C LEU A 43 14.20 18.86 0.64
N ASP A 44 15.07 17.97 1.13
CA ASP A 44 16.28 17.50 0.43
C ASP A 44 16.01 16.51 -0.72
N GLY A 45 14.73 16.21 -1.00
CA GLY A 45 14.33 15.31 -2.08
C GLY A 45 14.51 13.82 -1.76
N THR A 46 14.92 13.48 -0.54
CA THR A 46 15.11 12.10 -0.11
C THR A 46 13.98 11.59 0.77
N ILE A 47 13.82 10.28 0.77
CA ILE A 47 13.01 9.54 1.74
C ILE A 47 13.95 8.69 2.59
N ARG A 48 13.69 8.59 3.89
CA ARG A 48 14.47 7.74 4.79
C ARG A 48 13.56 6.80 5.56
N LEU A 49 14.07 5.61 5.82
CA LEU A 49 13.42 4.57 6.62
C LEU A 49 14.19 4.41 7.92
N TRP A 50 13.48 4.23 9.02
CA TRP A 50 14.03 4.12 10.36
C TRP A 50 13.40 2.95 11.09
N ASP A 51 14.17 2.29 11.93
CA ASP A 51 13.66 1.35 12.92
C ASP A 51 13.05 2.15 14.07
N ALA A 52 11.77 1.90 14.37
CA ALA A 52 11.02 2.70 15.34
C ALA A 52 11.47 2.45 16.79
N LYS A 53 12.06 1.28 17.06
CA LYS A 53 12.48 0.87 18.41
C LYS A 53 13.86 1.42 18.77
N THR A 54 14.77 1.38 17.81
CA THR A 54 16.19 1.74 17.99
C THR A 54 16.52 3.14 17.49
N GLY A 55 15.67 3.71 16.63
CA GLY A 55 15.91 4.98 15.95
C GLY A 55 17.00 4.90 14.88
N GLN A 56 17.50 3.70 14.55
CA GLN A 56 18.55 3.55 13.55
C GLN A 56 17.98 3.62 12.12
N PRO A 57 18.72 4.20 11.16
CA PRO A 57 18.32 4.17 9.77
C PRO A 57 18.33 2.74 9.21
N LEU A 58 17.27 2.37 8.49
CA LEU A 58 17.14 1.09 7.80
C LEU A 58 17.61 1.24 6.35
N GLY A 59 18.93 1.28 6.18
CA GLY A 59 19.58 1.48 4.88
C GLY A 59 19.85 2.94 4.53
N GLY A 60 20.20 3.16 3.26
CA GLY A 60 20.48 4.49 2.72
C GLY A 60 19.22 5.30 2.43
N PRO A 61 19.35 6.62 2.18
CA PRO A 61 18.23 7.43 1.71
C PRO A 61 17.75 6.93 0.33
N LEU A 62 16.44 6.80 0.17
CA LEU A 62 15.83 6.54 -1.13
C LEU A 62 15.88 7.84 -1.94
N ARG A 63 16.59 7.77 -3.07
CA ARG A 63 16.83 8.90 -3.98
C ARG A 63 16.09 8.66 -5.29
N GLY A 64 15.57 9.73 -5.88
CA GLY A 64 14.89 9.68 -7.16
C GLY A 64 13.89 10.82 -7.38
N HIS A 65 13.41 11.46 -6.30
CA HIS A 65 12.70 12.72 -6.44
C HIS A 65 13.69 13.86 -6.72
N GLU A 66 13.32 14.74 -7.65
CA GLU A 66 14.12 15.93 -8.03
C GLU A 66 13.65 17.20 -7.27
N GLY A 67 12.62 17.05 -6.44
CA GLY A 67 12.03 18.10 -5.64
C GLY A 67 11.67 17.63 -4.24
N SER A 68 11.19 18.56 -3.42
CA SER A 68 10.79 18.32 -2.03
C SER A 68 9.78 17.19 -1.93
N VAL A 69 10.03 16.22 -1.05
CA VAL A 69 9.06 15.16 -0.74
C VAL A 69 8.07 15.71 0.29
N LEU A 70 6.85 15.94 -0.16
CA LEU A 70 5.80 16.61 0.64
C LEU A 70 4.96 15.63 1.44
N THR A 71 4.87 14.38 0.99
CA THR A 71 4.08 13.33 1.64
C THR A 71 4.73 11.97 1.44
N VAL A 72 4.61 11.12 2.46
CA VAL A 72 5.03 9.73 2.46
C VAL A 72 3.98 8.88 3.19
N GLY A 73 3.85 7.61 2.80
CA GLY A 73 2.98 6.67 3.49
C GLY A 73 3.34 5.23 3.20
N PHE A 74 3.03 4.34 4.14
CA PHE A 74 3.14 2.90 3.92
C PHE A 74 1.90 2.33 3.25
N SER A 75 2.08 1.26 2.47
CA SER A 75 0.97 0.38 2.13
C SER A 75 0.38 -0.26 3.39
N PRO A 76 -0.89 -0.70 3.38
CA PRO A 76 -1.52 -1.33 4.55
C PRO A 76 -0.84 -2.61 5.05
N ASP A 77 -0.09 -3.29 4.19
CA ASP A 77 0.73 -4.46 4.55
C ASP A 77 2.17 -4.10 4.93
N GLY A 78 2.53 -2.82 4.89
CA GLY A 78 3.88 -2.33 5.19
C GLY A 78 4.93 -2.71 4.14
N SER A 79 4.59 -3.42 3.07
CA SER A 79 5.58 -3.91 2.09
C SER A 79 6.09 -2.82 1.14
N ARG A 80 5.37 -1.69 1.02
CA ARG A 80 5.70 -0.60 0.10
C ARG A 80 5.56 0.75 0.76
N ILE A 81 6.23 1.73 0.18
CA ILE A 81 6.13 3.14 0.52
C ILE A 81 5.66 3.90 -0.72
N VAL A 82 4.73 4.82 -0.55
CA VAL A 82 4.36 5.81 -1.57
C VAL A 82 4.86 7.19 -1.16
N SER A 83 5.27 8.01 -2.13
CA SER A 83 5.67 9.39 -1.90
C SER A 83 5.13 10.33 -2.96
N GLY A 84 4.80 11.56 -2.55
CA GLY A 84 4.41 12.64 -3.44
C GLY A 84 5.36 13.84 -3.30
N SER A 85 5.75 14.43 -4.43
CA SER A 85 6.81 15.44 -4.47
C SER A 85 6.42 16.69 -5.27
N LYS A 86 7.12 17.79 -4.99
CA LYS A 86 7.03 19.05 -5.76
C LYS A 86 7.52 18.88 -7.22
N ASP A 87 8.23 17.81 -7.52
CA ASP A 87 8.62 17.45 -8.90
C ASP A 87 7.45 16.96 -9.78
N LYS A 88 6.22 17.00 -9.26
CA LYS A 88 4.98 16.60 -9.94
C LYS A 88 4.88 15.08 -10.16
N THR A 89 5.66 14.28 -9.44
CA THR A 89 5.61 12.81 -9.51
C THR A 89 5.11 12.19 -8.19
N ILE A 90 4.52 11.01 -8.34
CA ILE A 90 4.28 10.06 -7.25
C ILE A 90 5.17 8.85 -7.51
N ARG A 91 5.86 8.36 -6.47
CA ARG A 91 6.75 7.19 -6.58
C ARG A 91 6.34 6.11 -5.59
N LEU A 92 6.57 4.87 -5.99
CA LEU A 92 6.36 3.67 -5.18
C LEU A 92 7.71 3.00 -4.94
N TRP A 93 7.98 2.65 -3.68
CA TRP A 93 9.25 2.08 -3.25
C TRP A 93 9.01 0.75 -2.55
N THR A 94 9.91 -0.19 -2.77
CA THR A 94 10.03 -1.42 -1.98
C THR A 94 11.31 -1.31 -1.15
N PRO A 95 11.25 -1.43 0.18
CA PRO A 95 12.47 -1.58 0.97
C PRO A 95 13.13 -2.88 0.53
N GLU A 96 14.29 -2.79 -0.12
CA GLU A 96 15.01 -3.93 -0.67
C GLU A 96 15.30 -4.94 0.43
N ALA A 97 14.66 -6.12 0.36
CA ALA A 97 15.25 -7.32 0.93
C ALA A 97 16.47 -7.64 0.07
N GLU A 98 17.61 -7.95 0.69
CA GLU A 98 18.86 -8.34 0.05
C GLU A 98 18.65 -9.20 -1.20
N ALA A 99 18.71 -8.58 -2.37
CA ALA A 99 18.65 -9.25 -3.67
C ALA A 99 19.76 -8.72 -4.57
N ASN A 100 20.96 -8.57 -4.00
CA ASN A 100 22.22 -8.44 -4.75
C ASN A 100 23.05 -9.74 -4.67
N GLN A 101 22.39 -10.90 -4.77
CA GLN A 101 23.03 -12.19 -5.05
C GLN A 101 22.28 -13.02 -6.11
N PHE A 102 21.77 -12.37 -7.16
CA PHE A 102 21.48 -13.11 -8.40
C PHE A 102 22.62 -12.84 -9.38
N PRO A 103 23.44 -13.84 -9.74
CA PRO A 103 24.38 -13.71 -10.86
C PRO A 103 23.60 -13.32 -12.12
N LEU A 104 24.16 -12.36 -12.85
CA LEU A 104 23.71 -11.95 -14.18
C LEU A 104 23.90 -13.12 -15.16
N ASP A 105 22.92 -14.03 -15.20
CA ASP A 105 22.80 -15.06 -16.24
C ASP A 105 21.31 -15.38 -16.50
N TYR A 106 20.47 -14.34 -16.52
CA TYR A 106 19.13 -14.44 -17.08
C TYR A 106 19.14 -13.83 -18.48
N ALA A 107 19.46 -14.66 -19.46
CA ALA A 107 19.00 -14.46 -20.81
C ALA A 107 17.47 -14.52 -20.81
N GLU A 108 16.84 -13.43 -21.23
CA GLU A 108 15.39 -13.33 -21.47
C GLU A 108 14.89 -14.54 -22.28
N PRO A 109 13.91 -15.32 -21.78
CA PRO A 109 13.18 -16.24 -22.63
C PRO A 109 12.22 -15.42 -23.49
N SER A 110 12.74 -14.92 -24.61
CA SER A 110 11.94 -14.53 -25.76
C SER A 110 11.12 -15.76 -26.21
N GLY A 111 9.87 -15.86 -25.78
CA GLY A 111 9.00 -16.95 -26.22
C GLY A 111 7.65 -17.19 -25.53
N LEU A 112 7.25 -16.43 -24.51
CA LEU A 112 5.96 -16.68 -23.81
C LEU A 112 5.15 -15.41 -23.51
N MET A 113 5.12 -14.46 -24.44
CA MET A 113 4.05 -13.46 -24.51
C MET A 113 3.16 -13.78 -25.69
N ASP A 114 2.18 -14.65 -25.46
CA ASP A 114 0.90 -14.67 -26.16
C ASP A 114 0.00 -15.71 -25.46
N GLY A 115 -0.99 -15.26 -24.67
CA GLY A 115 -2.10 -16.13 -24.28
C GLY A 115 -2.59 -16.15 -22.83
N LEU A 116 -2.28 -15.18 -21.96
CA LEU A 116 -3.03 -15.04 -20.70
C LEU A 116 -4.32 -14.27 -20.95
N THR A 117 -5.35 -15.02 -21.36
CA THR A 117 -6.73 -14.57 -21.48
C THR A 117 -7.23 -14.04 -20.13
N ASN A 118 -7.98 -12.92 -20.18
CA ASN A 118 -8.71 -12.35 -19.04
C ASN A 118 -9.51 -13.46 -18.33
N THR A 119 -8.97 -14.01 -17.24
CA THR A 119 -9.71 -14.93 -16.38
C THR A 119 -10.77 -14.12 -15.63
N SER A 120 -11.98 -14.11 -16.17
CA SER A 120 -13.13 -13.43 -15.58
C SER A 120 -13.61 -14.17 -14.33
N VAL A 121 -13.27 -13.62 -13.16
CA VAL A 121 -13.81 -14.10 -11.89
C VAL A 121 -15.20 -13.49 -11.70
N ARG A 122 -16.25 -14.33 -11.66
CA ARG A 122 -17.63 -13.88 -11.43
C ARG A 122 -17.86 -13.60 -9.95
N ILE A 123 -18.06 -12.33 -9.61
CA ILE A 123 -18.46 -11.90 -8.26
C ILE A 123 -19.95 -11.54 -8.30
N SER A 124 -20.73 -12.00 -7.31
CA SER A 124 -22.13 -11.62 -7.15
C SER A 124 -22.24 -10.51 -6.10
N ALA A 125 -22.75 -9.36 -6.49
CA ALA A 125 -23.04 -8.24 -5.60
C ALA A 125 -24.50 -7.80 -5.81
N PRO A 126 -25.28 -7.52 -4.76
CA PRO A 126 -26.66 -7.05 -4.91
C PRO A 126 -26.73 -5.79 -5.79
N GLY A 127 -27.54 -5.83 -6.85
CA GLY A 127 -27.67 -4.75 -7.83
C GLY A 127 -26.68 -4.79 -9.00
N PHE A 128 -25.82 -5.81 -9.08
CA PHE A 128 -24.86 -5.97 -10.18
C PHE A 128 -24.83 -7.43 -10.69
N ASP A 129 -25.23 -7.62 -11.94
CA ASP A 129 -25.41 -8.96 -12.52
C ASP A 129 -24.09 -9.62 -12.95
N GLN A 130 -23.04 -8.83 -13.24
CA GLN A 130 -21.76 -9.32 -13.74
C GLN A 130 -20.58 -8.45 -13.30
N CYS A 131 -20.00 -8.80 -12.15
CA CYS A 131 -18.75 -8.22 -11.70
C CYS A 131 -17.56 -9.03 -12.24
N LEU A 132 -16.61 -8.37 -12.90
CA LEU A 132 -15.38 -8.92 -13.45
C LEU A 132 -14.19 -8.40 -12.64
N LEU A 133 -13.29 -9.29 -12.24
CA LEU A 133 -11.99 -8.92 -11.68
C LEU A 133 -10.96 -8.73 -12.81
N SER A 134 -10.43 -7.53 -12.93
CA SER A 134 -9.29 -7.22 -13.81
C SER A 134 -7.97 -7.70 -13.20
N HIS A 135 -6.96 -7.93 -14.05
CA HIS A 135 -5.63 -8.41 -13.65
C HIS A 135 -4.92 -7.46 -12.65
N ASP A 136 -5.22 -6.16 -12.72
CA ASP A 136 -4.73 -5.12 -11.82
C ASP A 136 -5.47 -5.09 -10.46
N GLY A 137 -6.56 -5.85 -10.31
CA GLY A 137 -7.31 -6.04 -9.08
C GLY A 137 -8.62 -5.29 -8.98
N TRP A 138 -9.01 -4.52 -10.00
CA TRP A 138 -10.30 -3.84 -9.98
C TRP A 138 -11.46 -4.79 -10.25
N VAL A 139 -12.49 -4.71 -9.41
CA VAL A 139 -13.80 -5.31 -9.70
C VAL A 139 -14.61 -4.28 -10.46
N GLN A 140 -15.07 -4.66 -11.65
CA GLN A 140 -15.87 -3.80 -12.53
C GLN A 140 -17.19 -4.47 -12.90
N SER A 141 -18.26 -3.70 -13.03
CA SER A 141 -19.55 -4.17 -13.57
C SER A 141 -20.03 -3.23 -14.64
N SER A 142 -20.43 -3.76 -15.79
CA SER A 142 -20.96 -2.99 -16.93
C SER A 142 -20.05 -1.81 -17.33
N GLY A 143 -18.73 -2.01 -17.28
CA GLY A 143 -17.71 -1.00 -17.62
C GLY A 143 -17.42 0.06 -16.55
N LYS A 144 -18.00 -0.05 -15.35
CA LYS A 144 -17.73 0.83 -14.21
C LYS A 144 -16.88 0.13 -13.15
N LEU A 145 -15.86 0.82 -12.64
CA LEU A 145 -15.08 0.36 -11.49
C LEU A 145 -15.94 0.44 -10.21
N LEU A 146 -15.96 -0.65 -9.44
CA LEU A 146 -16.70 -0.72 -8.17
C LEU A 146 -15.76 -0.57 -6.98
N PHE A 147 -14.83 -1.52 -6.81
CA PHE A 147 -13.85 -1.52 -5.73
C PHE A 147 -12.61 -2.33 -6.12
N TRP A 148 -11.50 -2.09 -5.44
CA TRP A 148 -10.23 -2.76 -5.69
C TRP A 148 -9.98 -3.89 -4.69
N VAL A 149 -9.52 -5.04 -5.18
CA VAL A 149 -9.16 -6.22 -4.39
C VAL A 149 -7.64 -6.36 -4.31
N PRO A 150 -7.04 -6.36 -3.10
CA PRO A 150 -5.62 -6.59 -2.93
C PRO A 150 -5.16 -7.94 -3.51
N PRO A 151 -3.96 -8.04 -4.11
CA PRO A 151 -3.43 -9.28 -4.69
C PRO A 151 -3.58 -10.51 -3.79
N ASN A 152 -3.29 -10.34 -2.49
CA ASN A 152 -3.36 -11.41 -1.48
C ASN A 152 -4.78 -11.95 -1.24
N ASN A 153 -5.82 -11.20 -1.62
CA ASN A 153 -7.23 -11.59 -1.49
C ASN A 153 -7.81 -12.16 -2.79
N ARG A 154 -7.11 -12.06 -3.93
CA ARG A 154 -7.62 -12.47 -5.25
C ARG A 154 -7.76 -14.00 -5.38
N HIS A 155 -6.88 -14.76 -4.72
CA HIS A 155 -6.86 -16.22 -4.78
C HIS A 155 -8.16 -16.88 -4.26
N GLY A 156 -8.84 -16.25 -3.29
CA GLY A 156 -10.09 -16.77 -2.72
C GLY A 156 -11.33 -16.54 -3.58
N LEU A 157 -11.24 -15.72 -4.62
CA LEU A 157 -12.38 -15.35 -5.47
C LEU A 157 -12.67 -16.37 -6.58
N LEU A 158 -11.77 -17.36 -6.79
CA LEU A 158 -11.82 -18.30 -7.92
C LEU A 158 -12.78 -19.50 -7.73
N ARG A 159 -13.56 -19.58 -6.64
CA ARG A 159 -14.50 -20.70 -6.40
C ARG A 159 -15.97 -20.24 -6.41
N PRO A 160 -16.83 -20.74 -7.33
CA PRO A 160 -18.18 -20.21 -7.58
C PRO A 160 -19.18 -20.24 -6.41
N ARG A 161 -18.83 -20.81 -5.25
CA ARG A 161 -19.74 -20.97 -4.11
C ARG A 161 -19.12 -20.70 -2.73
N LEU A 162 -17.92 -20.12 -2.66
CA LEU A 162 -17.30 -19.76 -1.37
C LEU A 162 -16.95 -18.27 -1.33
N LEU A 163 -17.75 -17.50 -0.58
CA LEU A 163 -17.44 -16.13 -0.15
C LEU A 163 -16.42 -16.15 1.00
N LEU A 164 -15.27 -16.79 0.79
CA LEU A 164 -14.22 -16.90 1.80
C LEU A 164 -12.86 -16.62 1.14
N THR A 165 -12.30 -15.43 1.39
CA THR A 165 -10.90 -15.16 1.04
C THR A 165 -10.04 -15.62 2.20
N MET A 166 -9.31 -16.72 2.05
CA MET A 166 -8.21 -17.09 2.97
C MET A 166 -6.94 -16.40 2.45
N PRO A 167 -6.38 -15.42 3.20
CA PRO A 167 -5.09 -14.84 2.89
C PRO A 167 -4.03 -15.94 3.00
N THR A 168 -3.18 -16.04 1.98
CA THR A 168 -2.10 -17.04 1.93
C THR A 168 -1.06 -16.87 3.03
N THR A 169 -1.07 -15.74 3.74
CA THR A 169 -0.14 -15.42 4.84
C THR A 169 -0.68 -15.72 6.23
N SER A 170 -1.94 -16.13 6.37
CA SER A 170 -2.49 -16.61 7.66
C SER A 170 -3.72 -17.51 7.45
N PRO A 171 -3.65 -18.81 7.75
CA PRO A 171 -4.79 -19.74 7.65
C PRO A 171 -6.00 -19.35 8.50
N SER A 172 -5.83 -18.45 9.47
CA SER A 172 -6.86 -18.02 10.42
C SER A 172 -7.55 -16.70 10.06
N ARG A 173 -7.12 -15.96 9.02
CA ARG A 173 -7.63 -14.62 8.71
C ARG A 173 -8.59 -14.62 7.53
N ALA A 174 -9.65 -15.42 7.55
CA ALA A 174 -10.68 -15.34 6.50
C ALA A 174 -11.34 -13.94 6.48
N THR A 175 -11.16 -13.17 5.40
CA THR A 175 -11.89 -11.91 5.22
C THR A 175 -13.11 -12.20 4.34
N LYS A 176 -14.30 -12.21 4.95
CA LYS A 176 -15.56 -12.27 4.22
C LYS A 176 -15.90 -10.86 3.76
N LEU A 177 -16.00 -10.64 2.45
CA LEU A 177 -16.61 -9.43 1.93
C LEU A 177 -18.11 -9.51 2.21
N ASP A 178 -18.59 -8.65 3.10
CA ASP A 178 -20.00 -8.53 3.41
C ASP A 178 -20.62 -7.43 2.55
N PHE A 179 -21.46 -7.84 1.60
CA PHE A 179 -22.16 -6.93 0.70
C PHE A 179 -23.59 -6.61 1.16
N THR A 180 -24.03 -7.07 2.33
CA THR A 180 -25.39 -6.85 2.84
C THR A 180 -25.75 -5.36 2.95
N HIS A 181 -24.77 -4.52 3.30
CA HIS A 181 -24.92 -3.07 3.39
C HIS A 181 -24.17 -2.32 2.30
N PHE A 182 -23.84 -2.98 1.19
CA PHE A 182 -23.17 -2.31 0.08
C PHE A 182 -24.07 -1.19 -0.47
N ARG A 183 -23.50 0.01 -0.60
CA ARG A 183 -24.18 1.20 -1.13
C ARG A 183 -23.35 1.75 -2.27
N CYS A 184 -24.00 2.03 -3.40
CA CYS A 184 -23.40 2.72 -4.54
C CYS A 184 -24.19 4.01 -4.81
N GLY A 185 -23.48 5.10 -5.10
CA GLY A 185 -24.06 6.40 -5.43
C GLY A 185 -23.07 7.23 -6.24
N LEU A 186 -23.56 8.31 -6.85
CA LEU A 186 -22.71 9.25 -7.60
C LEU A 186 -21.92 10.18 -6.68
N SER A 187 -22.26 10.22 -5.39
CA SER A 187 -21.63 11.06 -4.38
C SER A 187 -21.37 10.27 -3.09
N TRP A 188 -20.12 10.29 -2.64
CA TRP A 188 -19.70 9.61 -1.40
C TRP A 188 -20.37 10.21 -0.15
N THR A 189 -20.71 11.51 -0.18
CA THR A 189 -21.38 12.18 0.94
C THR A 189 -22.83 11.74 1.11
N GLU A 190 -23.56 11.51 0.01
CA GLU A 190 -24.95 11.03 0.03
C GLU A 190 -25.07 9.59 0.54
N VAL A 191 -24.07 8.75 0.21
CA VAL A 191 -23.98 7.36 0.66
C VAL A 191 -23.76 7.28 2.18
N ARG A 192 -23.07 8.26 2.77
CA ARG A 192 -22.78 8.32 4.21
C ARG A 192 -23.94 8.89 5.03
N THR A 193 -24.70 9.85 4.52
CA THR A 193 -25.77 10.52 5.27
C THR A 193 -27.07 9.72 5.36
N ASN A 194 -27.33 8.83 4.41
CA ASN A 194 -28.52 7.97 4.42
C ASN A 194 -28.39 6.72 5.33
N ALA A 195 -27.37 6.66 6.18
CA ALA A 195 -27.17 5.59 7.16
C ALA A 195 -27.96 5.78 8.47
N ASN A 196 -28.63 6.94 8.65
CA ASN A 196 -29.33 7.32 9.88
C ASN A 196 -30.85 7.54 9.70
N GLN A 197 -31.49 6.90 8.71
CA GLN A 197 -32.96 6.82 8.60
C GLN A 197 -33.41 5.37 8.51
#